data_AF-A0A6J1W1Q9-F1
#
_entry.id   AF-A0A6J1W1Q9-F1
#
_cell.length_a   1.000
_cell.length_b   1.000
_cell.length_c   1.000
_cell.angle_alpha   90.00
_cell.angle_beta   90.00
_cell.angle_gamma   90.00
#
_symmetry.space_group_name_H-M   'P 1'
#
loop_
_entity.id
_entity.type
_entity.pdbx_description
1 polymer ?
#
loop_
_entity_poly.entity_id
_entity_poly.type
_entity_poly.pdbx_seq_one_letter_code
_entity_poly.pdbx_strand_id
1 'polypeptide(L)'
;KENSYIKDVRIAAKGLNVTNCWLCMHSRGLIPPLGVAMNYRDIHILNNFTVAMFNDTIKNIKMINVEMSEIRKVTLQNRYALDIMLAAKGGVCALIHSHCCVFIHNYEPNITKTVQD
;
A
#
# COMPACT_ATOMS: atom_id res chain seq x y z
N LYS A 1 -7.41 28.52 -11.26
CA LYS A 1 -7.66 29.86 -10.69
C LYS A 1 -6.97 29.89 -9.33
N GLU A 2 -5.90 30.66 -9.16
CA GLU A 2 -5.11 30.65 -7.92
C GLU A 2 -5.86 31.38 -6.79
N ASN A 3 -6.00 30.73 -5.65
CA ASN A 3 -6.72 31.24 -4.48
C ASN A 3 -6.07 32.55 -3.97
N SER A 4 -6.87 33.58 -3.64
CA SER A 4 -6.38 34.88 -3.13
C SER A 4 -5.42 34.71 -1.95
N TYR A 5 -5.75 33.80 -1.03
CA TYR A 5 -4.91 33.49 0.13
C TYR A 5 -3.51 32.98 -0.27
N ILE A 6 -3.40 32.22 -1.36
CA ILE A 6 -2.12 31.68 -1.85
C ILE A 6 -1.24 32.80 -2.43
N LYS A 7 -1.86 33.84 -3.02
CA LYS A 7 -1.13 35.00 -3.55
C LYS A 7 -0.51 35.83 -2.43
N ASP A 8 -1.30 36.12 -1.39
CA ASP A 8 -0.85 36.93 -0.24
C ASP A 8 0.30 36.25 0.51
N VAL A 9 0.24 34.92 0.61
CA VAL A 9 1.29 34.11 1.24
C VAL A 9 2.57 34.13 0.43
N ARG A 10 2.49 34.04 -0.90
CA ARG A 10 3.67 34.13 -1.77
C ARG A 10 4.37 35.48 -1.61
N ILE A 11 3.60 36.56 -1.42
CA ILE A 11 4.14 37.92 -1.20
C ILE A 11 4.86 37.99 0.15
N ALA A 12 4.21 37.54 1.23
CA ALA A 12 4.80 37.57 2.56
C ALA A 12 6.02 36.62 2.69
N ALA A 13 6.01 35.46 2.03
CA ALA A 13 7.14 34.53 1.95
C ALA A 13 8.34 35.14 1.20
N LYS A 14 8.09 35.83 0.08
CA LYS A 14 9.14 36.54 -0.66
C LYS A 14 9.76 37.67 0.16
N GLY A 15 8.96 38.40 0.94
CA GLY A 15 9.45 39.47 1.83
C GLY A 15 10.32 38.98 2.99
N LEU A 16 10.12 37.74 3.43
CA LEU A 16 10.84 37.16 4.58
C LEU A 16 12.03 36.27 4.19
N ASN A 17 12.30 36.08 2.90
CA ASN A 17 13.35 35.19 2.40
C ASN A 17 13.37 33.81 3.09
N VAL A 18 12.21 33.13 3.11
CA VAL A 18 11.97 31.83 3.77
C VAL A 18 12.61 30.64 3.03
N THR A 19 13.86 30.78 2.59
CA THR A 19 14.65 29.69 2.01
C THR A 19 15.33 28.84 3.07
N ASN A 20 15.51 29.38 4.29
CA ASN A 20 16.12 28.67 5.40
C ASN A 20 15.05 27.99 6.28
N CYS A 21 15.15 26.66 6.43
CA CYS A 21 14.16 25.81 7.12
C CYS A 21 13.88 26.28 8.56
N TRP A 22 14.89 26.83 9.24
CA TRP A 22 14.73 27.37 10.59
C TRP A 22 13.83 28.62 10.64
N LEU A 23 14.03 29.55 9.69
CA LEU A 23 13.16 30.74 9.53
C LEU A 23 11.76 30.34 9.06
N CYS A 24 11.63 29.29 8.24
CA CYS A 24 10.33 28.73 7.87
C CYS A 24 9.56 28.24 9.10
N MET A 25 10.24 27.58 10.04
CA MET A 25 9.59 26.99 11.21
C MET A 25 9.08 28.05 12.18
N HIS A 26 9.82 29.15 12.38
CA HIS A 26 9.43 30.23 13.31
C HIS A 26 8.44 31.23 12.68
N SER A 27 8.53 31.49 11.37
CA SER A 27 7.61 32.40 10.68
C SER A 27 6.16 31.90 10.62
N ARG A 28 5.94 30.57 10.69
CA ARG A 28 4.59 29.96 10.75
C ARG A 28 3.77 30.44 11.95
N GLY A 29 4.41 30.64 13.10
CA GLY A 29 3.74 31.10 14.32
C GLY A 29 3.62 32.63 14.38
N LEU A 30 4.61 33.34 13.84
CA LEU A 30 4.66 34.81 13.87
C LEU A 30 3.64 35.46 12.91
N ILE A 31 3.38 34.80 11.77
CA ILE A 31 2.51 35.33 10.72
C ILE A 31 1.45 34.28 10.40
N PRO A 32 0.28 34.34 11.06
CA PRO A 32 -0.77 33.32 10.94
C PRO A 32 -1.18 33.00 9.49
N PRO A 33 -1.34 33.98 8.56
CA PRO A 33 -1.67 33.69 7.16
C PRO A 33 -0.60 32.85 6.44
N LEU A 34 0.69 33.08 6.75
CA LEU A 34 1.79 32.28 6.19
C LEU A 34 1.78 30.86 6.74
N GLY A 35 1.54 30.71 8.04
CA GLY A 35 1.43 29.41 8.70
C GLY A 35 0.37 28.51 8.05
N VAL A 36 -0.85 29.03 7.86
CA VAL A 36 -1.95 28.23 7.27
C VAL A 36 -1.66 27.81 5.84
N ALA A 37 -1.00 28.66 5.05
CA ALA A 37 -0.75 28.34 3.66
C ALA A 37 0.45 27.42 3.46
N MET A 38 1.48 27.50 4.30
CA MET A 38 2.52 26.48 4.33
C MET A 38 1.94 25.13 4.78
N ASN A 39 1.09 25.11 5.81
CA ASN A 39 0.42 23.88 6.26
C ASN A 39 -0.45 23.29 5.12
N TYR A 40 -1.16 24.15 4.38
CA TYR A 40 -1.94 23.74 3.21
C TYR A 40 -1.06 23.09 2.14
N ARG A 41 0.12 23.63 1.84
CA ARG A 41 1.06 23.02 0.89
C ARG A 41 1.55 21.65 1.36
N ASP A 42 1.93 21.55 2.62
CA ASP A 42 2.41 20.29 3.19
C ASP A 42 1.33 19.21 3.16
N ILE A 43 0.07 19.57 3.48
CA ILE A 43 -1.09 18.68 3.37
C ILE A 43 -1.29 18.20 1.92
N HIS A 44 -1.14 19.09 0.94
CA HIS A 44 -1.27 18.70 -0.47
C HIS A 44 -0.14 17.78 -0.96
N ILE A 45 1.10 18.05 -0.56
CA ILE A 45 2.25 17.20 -0.90
C ILE A 45 2.05 15.82 -0.28
N LEU A 46 1.68 15.77 1.00
CA LEU A 46 1.40 14.53 1.71
C LEU A 46 0.24 13.77 1.07
N ASN A 47 -0.87 14.44 0.73
CA ASN A 47 -2.01 13.82 0.07
C ASN A 47 -1.61 13.21 -1.28
N ASN A 48 -0.86 13.93 -2.11
CA ASN A 48 -0.42 13.43 -3.41
C ASN A 48 0.50 12.21 -3.26
N PHE A 49 1.46 12.28 -2.34
CA PHE A 49 2.34 11.15 -2.02
C PHE A 49 1.54 9.94 -1.50
N THR A 50 0.58 10.17 -0.61
CA THR A 50 -0.27 9.12 -0.02
C THR A 50 -1.10 8.42 -1.09
N VAL A 51 -1.71 9.17 -2.01
CA VAL A 51 -2.48 8.60 -3.14
C VAL A 51 -1.58 7.79 -4.06
N ALA A 52 -0.38 8.29 -4.38
CA ALA A 52 0.59 7.54 -5.18
C ALA A 52 1.00 6.23 -4.49
N MET A 53 1.30 6.27 -3.19
CA MET A 53 1.65 5.11 -2.39
C MET A 53 0.53 4.06 -2.37
N PHE A 54 -0.73 4.49 -2.22
CA PHE A 54 -1.88 3.57 -2.26
C PHE A 54 -2.07 2.94 -3.63
N ASN A 55 -1.95 3.71 -4.72
CA ASN A 55 -2.02 3.17 -6.07
C ASN A 55 -0.96 2.09 -6.32
N ASP A 56 0.29 2.34 -5.89
CA ASP A 56 1.37 1.36 -6.00
C ASP A 56 1.11 0.14 -5.12
N THR A 57 0.62 0.34 -3.90
CA THR A 57 0.26 -0.75 -2.98
C THR A 57 -0.85 -1.64 -3.54
N ILE A 58 -1.92 -1.03 -4.07
CA ILE A 58 -3.04 -1.71 -4.74
C ILE A 58 -2.52 -2.54 -5.92
N LYS A 59 -1.65 -1.95 -6.75
CA LYS A 59 -1.03 -2.66 -7.87
C LYS A 59 -0.23 -3.88 -7.39
N ASN A 60 0.59 -3.72 -6.35
CA ASN A 60 1.38 -4.80 -5.79
C ASN A 60 0.51 -5.92 -5.19
N ILE A 61 -0.57 -5.58 -4.47
CA ILE A 61 -1.51 -6.57 -3.93
C ILE A 61 -2.17 -7.36 -5.07
N LYS A 62 -2.56 -6.70 -6.16
CA LYS A 62 -3.12 -7.40 -7.34
C LYS A 62 -2.12 -8.40 -7.94
N MET A 63 -0.85 -8.01 -8.07
CA MET A 63 0.20 -8.90 -8.59
C MET A 63 0.44 -10.10 -7.65
N ILE A 64 0.57 -9.87 -6.35
CA ILE A 64 0.75 -10.92 -5.35
C ILE A 64 -0.46 -11.87 -5.31
N ASN A 65 -1.68 -11.34 -5.45
CA ASN A 65 -2.89 -12.16 -5.45
C ASN A 65 -2.93 -13.15 -6.63
N VAL A 66 -2.49 -12.70 -7.82
CA VAL A 66 -2.35 -13.56 -8.99
C VAL A 66 -1.31 -14.64 -8.75
N GLU A 67 -0.11 -14.26 -8.28
CA GLU A 67 0.97 -15.21 -7.99
C GLU A 67 0.56 -16.25 -6.93
N MET A 68 -0.13 -15.82 -5.86
CA MET A 68 -0.65 -16.71 -4.82
C MET A 68 -1.65 -17.73 -5.37
N SER A 69 -2.52 -17.32 -6.31
CA SER A 69 -3.48 -18.20 -6.99
C SER A 69 -2.75 -19.25 -7.85
N GLU A 70 -1.66 -18.88 -8.50
CA GLU A 70 -0.82 -19.80 -9.28
C GLU A 70 -0.03 -20.77 -8.40
N ILE A 71 0.64 -20.28 -7.35
CA ILE A 71 1.36 -21.10 -6.36
C ILE A 71 0.42 -22.12 -5.72
N ARG A 72 -0.81 -21.71 -5.40
CA ARG A 72 -1.84 -22.63 -4.90
C ARG A 72 -2.09 -23.77 -5.88
N LYS A 73 -2.27 -23.50 -7.17
CA LYS A 73 -2.53 -24.52 -8.19
C LYS A 73 -1.36 -25.50 -8.29
N VAL A 74 -0.13 -24.99 -8.35
CA VAL A 74 1.08 -25.81 -8.38
C VAL A 74 1.21 -26.67 -7.12
N THR A 75 0.93 -26.11 -5.94
CA THR A 75 0.99 -26.85 -4.67
C THR A 75 -0.05 -27.98 -4.63
N LEU A 76 -1.27 -27.74 -5.11
CA LEU A 76 -2.31 -28.77 -5.19
C LEU A 76 -1.95 -29.86 -6.21
N GLN A 77 -1.39 -29.50 -7.36
CA GLN A 77 -0.92 -30.46 -8.35
C GLN A 77 0.23 -31.31 -7.80
N ASN A 78 1.21 -30.70 -7.13
CA ASN A 78 2.32 -31.40 -6.50
C ASN A 78 1.82 -32.38 -5.43
N ARG A 79 0.86 -31.95 -4.61
CA ARG A 79 0.24 -32.83 -3.62
C ARG A 79 -0.46 -34.02 -4.26
N TYR A 80 -1.21 -33.81 -5.33
CA TYR A 80 -1.89 -34.87 -6.07
C TYR A 80 -0.89 -35.87 -6.66
N ALA A 81 0.20 -35.38 -7.27
CA ALA A 81 1.26 -36.23 -7.78
C ALA A 81 1.93 -37.06 -6.66
N LEU A 82 2.22 -36.45 -5.50
CA LEU A 82 2.76 -37.15 -4.34
C LEU A 82 1.79 -38.18 -3.78
N ASP A 83 0.49 -37.89 -3.74
CA ASP A 83 -0.52 -38.85 -3.30
C ASP A 83 -0.61 -40.06 -4.24
N ILE A 84 -0.47 -39.86 -5.56
CA ILE A 84 -0.38 -40.97 -6.54
C ILE A 84 0.90 -41.78 -6.32
N MET A 85 2.05 -41.12 -6.21
CA MET A 85 3.34 -41.80 -6.01
C MET A 85 3.37 -42.59 -4.70
N LEU A 86 2.64 -42.14 -3.69
CA LEU A 86 2.54 -42.76 -2.37
C LEU A 86 1.29 -43.60 -2.20
N ALA A 87 0.50 -43.83 -3.26
CA ALA A 87 -0.76 -44.57 -3.16
C ALA A 87 -0.57 -45.96 -2.53
N ALA A 88 0.53 -46.66 -2.86
CA ALA A 88 0.88 -47.96 -2.27
C ALA A 88 1.24 -47.90 -0.78
N LYS A 89 1.64 -46.72 -0.26
CA LYS A 89 1.98 -46.49 1.15
C LYS A 89 0.84 -45.80 1.92
N GLY A 90 -0.35 -45.67 1.34
CA GLY A 90 -1.48 -44.96 1.95
C GLY A 90 -1.51 -43.45 1.72
N GLY A 91 -0.79 -42.95 0.70
CA GLY A 91 -0.73 -41.54 0.32
C GLY A 91 0.17 -40.69 1.22
N VAL A 92 0.16 -39.38 1.00
CA VAL A 92 0.91 -38.42 1.84
C VAL A 92 0.42 -38.45 3.29
N CYS A 93 -0.86 -38.76 3.51
CA CYS A 93 -1.48 -38.78 4.83
C CYS A 93 -0.96 -39.89 5.75
N ALA A 94 -0.68 -41.07 5.20
CA ALA A 94 -0.12 -42.17 5.98
C ALA A 94 1.33 -41.89 6.43
N LEU A 95 2.06 -41.00 5.75
CA LEU A 95 3.41 -40.59 6.15
C LEU A 95 3.41 -39.42 7.14
N ILE A 96 2.61 -38.39 6.86
CA ILE A 96 2.60 -37.12 7.63
C ILE A 96 1.65 -37.19 8.84
N HIS A 97 0.76 -38.19 8.89
CA HIS A 97 -0.20 -38.42 9.97
C HIS A 97 -1.07 -37.18 10.25
N SER A 98 -0.98 -36.60 11.45
CA SER A 98 -1.86 -35.53 11.93
C SER A 98 -1.68 -34.18 11.22
N HIS A 99 -0.55 -33.95 10.53
CA HIS A 99 -0.28 -32.69 9.82
C HIS A 99 -0.69 -32.72 8.34
N CYS A 100 -1.30 -33.81 7.89
CA CYS A 100 -1.83 -33.95 6.55
C CYS A 100 -3.12 -33.13 6.33
N CYS A 101 -3.52 -32.90 5.08
CA CYS A 101 -4.86 -32.37 4.75
C CYS A 101 -5.14 -30.92 5.18
N VAL A 102 -4.12 -30.08 5.26
CA VAL A 102 -4.34 -28.63 5.38
C VAL A 102 -5.09 -28.12 4.15
N PHE A 103 -6.24 -27.50 4.37
CA PHE A 103 -7.02 -26.85 3.32
C PHE A 103 -6.39 -25.51 2.97
N ILE A 104 -6.08 -25.32 1.68
CA ILE A 104 -5.64 -24.00 1.20
C ILE A 104 -6.91 -23.19 0.92
N HIS A 105 -7.04 -21.98 1.43
CA HIS A 105 -8.19 -21.09 1.15
C HIS A 105 -7.99 -20.23 -0.11
N ASN A 106 -9.04 -20.04 -0.91
CA ASN A 106 -8.97 -19.20 -2.10
C ASN A 106 -9.57 -17.82 -1.78
N TYR A 107 -8.70 -16.85 -1.49
CA TYR A 107 -9.10 -15.48 -1.20
C TYR A 107 -9.00 -14.54 -2.40
N GLU A 108 -8.65 -15.06 -3.58
CA GLU A 108 -8.54 -14.27 -4.80
C GLU A 108 -9.77 -13.36 -5.07
N PRO A 109 -11.02 -13.85 -4.99
CA PRO A 109 -12.20 -13.00 -5.22
C PRO A 109 -12.47 -12.02 -4.08
N ASN A 110 -12.06 -12.34 -2.84
CA ASN A 110 -12.22 -11.44 -1.69
C ASN A 110 -11.23 -10.28 -1.78
N ILE A 111 -9.96 -10.58 -2.06
CA ILE A 111 -8.90 -9.58 -2.19
C ILE A 111 -9.18 -8.66 -3.38
N THR A 112 -9.63 -9.22 -4.51
CA THR A 112 -9.97 -8.42 -5.69
C THR A 112 -11.09 -7.43 -5.39
N LYS A 113 -12.10 -7.79 -4.59
CA LYS A 113 -13.17 -6.87 -4.16
C LYS A 113 -12.61 -5.77 -3.26
N THR A 114 -11.86 -6.13 -2.21
CA THR A 114 -11.31 -5.16 -1.25
C THR A 114 -10.36 -4.13 -1.88
N VAL A 115 -9.67 -4.50 -2.95
CA VAL A 115 -8.72 -3.61 -3.64
C VAL A 115 -9.42 -2.75 -4.72
N GLN A 116 -10.65 -3.11 -5.10
CA GLN A 116 -11.46 -2.38 -6.07
C GLN A 116 -12.41 -1.37 -5.39
N ASP A 117 -12.79 -1.64 -4.14
CA ASP A 117 -13.52 -0.75 -3.24
C ASP A 117 -12.64 0.41 -2.73
#